data_AF-A0A5B0RV89-F1
#
_entry.id   AF-A0A5B0RV89-F1
#
_cell.length_a   1.000
_cell.length_b   1.000
_cell.length_c   1.000
_cell.angle_alpha   90.00
_cell.angle_beta   90.00
_cell.angle_gamma   90.00
#
_symmetry.space_group_name_H-M   'P 1'
#
loop_
_entity.id
_entity.type
_entity.pdbx_description
1 polymer ?
#
loop_
_entity_poly.entity_id
_entity_poly.type
_entity_poly.pdbx_seq_one_letter_code
_entity_poly.pdbx_strand_id
1 'polypeptide(L)'
;MMSQLTEKPKATATLQSQQLPHQADLVIQGFRRLIAEYDLSGSAGNTTDISLDHPLRSKEDILAELGSSLLPLLKQQITSLSQALDNPDQLRQDLGPTLQLILELQPKLAQTLYRIIRAIDHLVPPEGPESSPTIDQHMKELKHYRLRRLDTSIRVHLRAEIRHFFLASCRIIEAIKLPTQQRSTPIGYLLFGISDPIDRAVRWIEASEFLLLQNWWLRALGDIEDAVEDLLVVANPTDRHIRGPLPQLAQSSLPLLKLIRLFFNKFFDLGLAKEELVKSYTDMSTEQLLSFEKFAQDIAEAVLGLVCGLQEEEDEVVDQAQISLDFMHRVKSLSPLFQSLLLLSNLYIIPLFPDSDLSPSQISFKPWLVTWYTLFFQATNNAIKTANLLSQDLD
;
A
#
# COMPACT_ATOMS: atom_id res chain seq x y z
N MET A 1 -79.96 -3.33 13.67
CA MET A 1 -79.99 -4.51 12.78
C MET A 1 -79.11 -4.17 11.58
N MET A 2 -77.96 -4.85 11.39
CA MET A 2 -76.89 -4.48 10.42
C MET A 2 -76.31 -3.07 10.71
N SER A 3 -75.08 -2.64 10.45
CA SER A 3 -73.81 -3.18 9.92
C SER A 3 -72.68 -2.39 10.67
N GLN A 4 -71.40 -2.74 10.67
CA GLN A 4 -70.62 -3.81 10.04
C GLN A 4 -69.32 -4.04 10.86
N LEU A 5 -68.60 -5.13 10.60
CA LEU A 5 -67.20 -5.31 11.03
C LEU A 5 -66.41 -5.93 9.89
N THR A 6 -65.70 -5.09 9.13
CA THR A 6 -64.82 -5.50 8.03
C THR A 6 -63.51 -6.08 8.57
N GLU A 7 -63.48 -7.40 8.83
CA GLU A 7 -62.23 -8.11 9.04
C GLU A 7 -61.48 -8.33 7.72
N LYS A 8 -60.39 -7.58 7.52
CA LYS A 8 -59.08 -8.07 7.03
C LYS A 8 -58.06 -6.91 7.05
N PRO A 9 -56.74 -7.18 7.13
CA PRO A 9 -56.11 -8.48 6.92
C PRO A 9 -55.15 -8.94 8.04
N LYS A 10 -55.54 -10.03 8.74
CA LYS A 10 -54.59 -10.86 9.51
C LYS A 10 -53.67 -11.71 8.60
N ALA A 11 -54.00 -11.78 7.30
CA ALA A 11 -53.33 -12.61 6.28
C ALA A 11 -52.15 -11.93 5.57
N THR A 12 -52.14 -10.59 5.45
CA THR A 12 -50.97 -9.86 4.92
C THR A 12 -49.80 -9.93 5.90
N ALA A 13 -50.08 -9.85 7.21
CA ALA A 13 -49.07 -10.01 8.25
C ALA A 13 -48.37 -11.38 8.19
N THR A 14 -49.11 -12.47 7.93
CA THR A 14 -48.52 -13.83 7.80
C THR A 14 -47.72 -13.99 6.51
N LEU A 15 -48.15 -13.38 5.41
CA LEU A 15 -47.39 -13.35 4.15
C LEU A 15 -46.08 -12.56 4.30
N GLN A 16 -46.14 -11.37 4.92
CA GLN A 16 -44.95 -10.56 5.21
C GLN A 16 -43.98 -11.28 6.15
N SER A 17 -44.46 -11.98 7.18
CA SER A 17 -43.59 -12.71 8.11
C SER A 17 -42.92 -13.96 7.50
N GLN A 18 -43.44 -14.50 6.39
CA GLN A 18 -42.83 -15.61 5.64
C GLN A 18 -41.94 -15.13 4.48
N GLN A 19 -42.21 -13.96 3.90
CA GLN A 19 -41.38 -13.37 2.86
C GLN A 19 -40.02 -12.89 3.39
N LEU A 20 -39.97 -12.30 4.58
CA LEU A 20 -38.76 -11.68 5.12
C LEU A 20 -37.59 -12.69 5.35
N PRO A 21 -37.81 -13.89 5.95
CA PRO A 21 -36.74 -14.89 6.07
C PRO A 21 -36.22 -15.36 4.71
N HIS A 22 -37.11 -15.56 3.73
CA HIS A 22 -36.76 -15.99 2.38
C HIS A 22 -35.96 -14.93 1.62
N GLN A 23 -36.36 -13.65 1.70
CA GLN A 23 -35.58 -12.53 1.15
C GLN A 23 -34.18 -12.45 1.77
N ALA A 24 -34.06 -12.68 3.08
CA ALA A 24 -32.77 -12.70 3.76
C ALA A 24 -31.89 -13.88 3.32
N ASP A 25 -32.47 -15.06 3.08
CA ASP A 25 -31.73 -16.20 2.50
C ASP A 25 -31.26 -15.90 1.07
N LEU A 26 -32.10 -15.26 0.24
CA LEU A 26 -31.73 -14.82 -1.11
C LEU A 26 -30.57 -13.81 -1.09
N VAL A 27 -30.58 -12.83 -0.18
CA VAL A 27 -29.48 -11.87 -0.01
C VAL A 27 -28.18 -12.57 0.40
N ILE A 28 -28.23 -13.49 1.37
CA ILE A 28 -27.05 -14.27 1.80
C ILE A 28 -26.52 -15.11 0.62
N GLN A 29 -27.40 -15.74 -0.16
CA GLN A 29 -27.02 -16.50 -1.34
C GLN A 29 -26.41 -15.61 -2.43
N GLY A 30 -26.91 -14.39 -2.61
CA GLY A 30 -26.37 -13.39 -3.53
C GLY A 30 -24.95 -12.96 -3.16
N PHE A 31 -24.67 -12.69 -1.88
CA PHE A 31 -23.30 -12.40 -1.42
C PHE A 31 -22.36 -13.59 -1.59
N ARG A 32 -22.81 -14.82 -1.27
CA ARG A 32 -22.00 -16.04 -1.50
C ARG A 32 -21.72 -16.28 -2.98
N ARG A 33 -22.66 -15.93 -3.87
CA ARG A 33 -22.46 -15.98 -5.32
C ARG A 33 -21.44 -14.93 -5.79
N LEU A 34 -21.56 -13.68 -5.33
CA LEU A 34 -20.61 -12.61 -5.63
C LEU A 34 -19.17 -13.00 -5.25
N ILE A 35 -18.97 -13.64 -4.09
CA ILE A 35 -17.65 -14.17 -3.69
C ILE A 35 -17.17 -15.22 -4.70
N ALA A 36 -18.00 -16.21 -5.02
CA ALA A 36 -17.62 -17.30 -5.93
C ALA A 36 -17.31 -16.79 -7.35
N GLU A 37 -18.11 -15.89 -7.90
CA GLU A 37 -17.88 -15.26 -9.21
C GLU A 37 -16.57 -14.45 -9.22
N TYR A 38 -16.30 -13.69 -8.15
CA TYR A 38 -15.11 -12.84 -8.05
C TYR A 38 -13.82 -13.61 -7.76
N ASP A 39 -13.90 -14.77 -7.10
CA ASP A 39 -12.77 -15.70 -6.95
C ASP A 39 -12.48 -16.43 -8.28
N LEU A 40 -13.51 -16.90 -9.01
CA LEU A 40 -13.36 -17.60 -10.29
C LEU A 40 -12.81 -16.71 -11.42
N SER A 41 -13.16 -15.42 -11.42
CA SER A 41 -12.69 -14.44 -12.43
C SER A 41 -11.17 -14.19 -12.41
N GLY A 42 -10.43 -14.71 -11.43
CA GLY A 42 -8.96 -14.71 -11.41
C GLY A 42 -8.30 -15.96 -12.00
N SER A 43 -9.07 -17.00 -12.32
CA SER A 43 -8.57 -18.33 -12.72
C SER A 43 -8.96 -18.71 -14.16
N ALA A 44 -10.05 -18.11 -14.68
CA ALA A 44 -10.57 -18.39 -16.01
C ALA A 44 -9.77 -17.69 -17.13
N GLY A 45 -8.59 -18.22 -17.47
CA GLY A 45 -7.82 -17.81 -18.65
C GLY A 45 -8.50 -18.08 -20.02
N ASN A 46 -9.77 -18.49 -20.03
CA ASN A 46 -10.55 -18.83 -21.22
C ASN A 46 -12.06 -18.62 -20.99
N THR A 47 -12.54 -17.37 -21.02
CA THR A 47 -13.95 -17.08 -21.32
C THR A 47 -14.06 -16.00 -22.41
N THR A 48 -14.13 -16.47 -23.66
CA THR A 48 -14.52 -15.65 -24.81
C THR A 48 -15.99 -15.24 -24.69
N ASP A 49 -16.26 -14.11 -24.03
CA ASP A 49 -17.61 -13.58 -23.86
C ASP A 49 -17.69 -12.07 -24.19
N ILE A 50 -17.51 -11.74 -25.47
CA ILE A 50 -18.29 -10.81 -26.32
C ILE A 50 -19.06 -9.60 -25.67
N SER A 51 -18.53 -8.96 -24.62
CA SER A 51 -19.15 -7.77 -23.97
C SER A 51 -18.20 -6.58 -23.74
N LEU A 52 -16.94 -6.70 -24.17
CA LEU A 52 -16.07 -5.58 -24.57
C LEU A 52 -15.81 -5.65 -26.09
N ASP A 53 -16.78 -6.14 -26.86
CA ASP A 53 -16.77 -6.15 -28.33
C ASP A 53 -17.02 -4.73 -28.93
N HIS A 54 -16.32 -3.75 -28.38
CA HIS A 54 -15.84 -2.61 -29.13
C HIS A 54 -14.34 -2.82 -29.40
N PRO A 55 -13.97 -3.47 -30.53
CA PRO A 55 -12.57 -3.71 -30.93
C PRO A 55 -11.84 -2.43 -31.39
N LEU A 56 -12.14 -1.31 -30.72
CA LEU A 56 -11.74 0.06 -31.05
C LEU A 56 -11.34 0.89 -29.82
N ARG A 57 -11.55 0.42 -28.58
CA ARG A 57 -11.04 1.12 -27.39
C ARG A 57 -9.55 0.87 -27.22
N SER A 58 -8.80 1.95 -27.01
CA SER A 58 -7.39 1.89 -26.66
C SER A 58 -7.19 1.38 -25.22
N LYS A 59 -5.97 1.01 -24.85
CA LYS A 59 -5.67 0.63 -23.45
C LYS A 59 -5.81 1.85 -22.53
N GLU A 60 -5.50 3.02 -23.05
CA GLU A 60 -5.64 4.33 -22.44
C GLU A 60 -7.12 4.64 -22.12
N ASP A 61 -8.05 4.38 -23.05
CA ASP A 61 -9.51 4.52 -22.81
C ASP A 61 -9.99 3.59 -21.69
N ILE A 62 -9.50 2.34 -21.67
CA ILE A 62 -9.85 1.33 -20.64
C ILE A 62 -9.33 1.77 -19.27
N LEU A 63 -8.09 2.27 -19.20
CA LEU A 63 -7.46 2.75 -17.97
C LEU A 63 -8.18 4.01 -17.44
N ALA A 64 -8.56 4.93 -18.34
CA ALA A 64 -9.32 6.13 -18.00
C ALA A 64 -10.74 5.79 -17.49
N GLU A 65 -11.46 4.86 -18.13
CA GLU A 65 -12.76 4.37 -17.66
C GLU A 65 -12.65 3.71 -16.28
N LEU A 66 -11.58 2.92 -16.07
CA LEU A 66 -11.34 2.24 -14.80
C LEU A 66 -11.15 3.24 -13.64
N GLY A 67 -10.28 4.24 -13.81
CA GLY A 67 -10.00 5.26 -12.81
C GLY A 67 -11.17 6.23 -12.57
N SER A 68 -11.71 6.82 -13.64
CA SER A 68 -12.72 7.89 -13.54
C SER A 68 -14.14 7.41 -13.27
N SER A 69 -14.47 6.14 -13.56
CA SER A 69 -15.85 5.64 -13.51
C SER A 69 -16.01 4.36 -12.71
N LEU A 70 -15.30 3.28 -13.04
CA LEU A 70 -15.55 1.96 -12.45
C LEU A 70 -15.15 1.88 -10.97
N LEU A 71 -13.95 2.36 -10.62
CA LEU A 71 -13.45 2.36 -9.24
C LEU A 71 -14.28 3.28 -8.31
N PRO A 72 -14.63 4.53 -8.70
CA PRO A 72 -15.56 5.37 -7.95
C PRO A 72 -16.96 4.76 -7.79
N LEU A 73 -17.51 4.16 -8.86
CA LEU A 73 -18.83 3.51 -8.81
C LEU A 73 -18.84 2.32 -7.84
N LEU A 74 -17.78 1.52 -7.83
CA LEU A 74 -17.60 0.43 -6.86
C LEU A 74 -17.58 0.96 -5.43
N LYS A 75 -16.78 2.01 -5.17
CA LYS A 75 -16.69 2.65 -3.84
C LYS A 75 -18.05 3.16 -3.37
N GLN A 76 -18.83 3.78 -4.27
CA GLN A 76 -20.19 4.24 -3.99
C GLN A 76 -21.13 3.07 -3.65
N GLN A 77 -21.17 2.01 -4.46
CA GLN A 77 -22.04 0.86 -4.24
C GLN A 77 -21.76 0.16 -2.91
N ILE A 78 -20.48 -0.01 -2.56
CA ILE A 78 -20.04 -0.62 -1.30
C ILE A 78 -20.35 0.32 -0.12
N THR A 79 -20.18 1.63 -0.28
CA THR A 79 -20.59 2.63 0.75
C THR A 79 -22.09 2.54 1.03
N SER A 80 -22.94 2.45 0.00
CA SER A 80 -24.39 2.28 0.17
C SER A 80 -24.77 0.96 0.86
N LEU A 81 -24.09 -0.15 0.54
CA LEU A 81 -24.27 -1.42 1.25
C LEU A 81 -23.84 -1.32 2.72
N SER A 82 -22.71 -0.66 2.99
CA SER A 82 -22.21 -0.44 4.35
C SER A 82 -23.23 0.35 5.17
N GLN A 83 -23.67 1.51 4.67
CA GLN A 83 -24.66 2.37 5.34
C GLN A 83 -25.98 1.64 5.61
N ALA A 84 -26.45 0.81 4.68
CA ALA A 84 -27.66 0.01 4.85
C ALA A 84 -27.54 -1.08 5.93
N LEU A 85 -26.31 -1.46 6.32
CA LEU A 85 -25.99 -2.51 7.29
C LEU A 85 -25.42 -1.97 8.61
N ASP A 86 -25.15 -0.66 8.73
CA ASP A 86 -24.41 -0.06 9.86
C ASP A 86 -25.28 0.25 11.10
N ASN A 87 -26.60 0.11 11.01
CA ASN A 87 -27.54 0.38 12.12
C ASN A 87 -28.30 -0.89 12.58
N PRO A 88 -27.76 -1.66 13.54
CA PRO A 88 -28.39 -2.89 14.04
C PRO A 88 -29.79 -2.72 14.64
N ASP A 89 -30.09 -1.55 15.22
CA ASP A 89 -31.38 -1.32 15.88
C ASP A 89 -32.49 -0.98 14.89
N GLN A 90 -32.17 -0.27 13.81
CA GLN A 90 -33.09 -0.07 12.69
C GLN A 90 -33.36 -1.40 11.94
N LEU A 91 -32.30 -2.20 11.72
CA LEU A 91 -32.41 -3.52 11.09
C LEU A 91 -33.25 -4.53 11.88
N ARG A 92 -33.35 -4.36 13.20
CA ARG A 92 -34.24 -5.14 14.07
C ARG A 92 -35.69 -4.67 14.06
N GLN A 93 -35.95 -3.42 13.67
CA GLN A 93 -37.30 -2.84 13.61
C GLN A 93 -37.97 -3.15 12.28
N ASP A 94 -37.28 -2.91 11.15
CA ASP A 94 -37.73 -3.32 9.82
C ASP A 94 -36.54 -3.65 8.92
N LEU A 95 -36.36 -4.95 8.66
CA LEU A 95 -35.31 -5.48 7.80
C LEU A 95 -35.70 -5.46 6.31
N GLY A 96 -36.98 -5.32 5.97
CA GLY A 96 -37.51 -5.47 4.61
C GLY A 96 -36.90 -4.47 3.60
N PRO A 97 -36.90 -3.16 3.88
CA PRO A 97 -36.30 -2.15 3.01
C PRO A 97 -34.80 -2.37 2.77
N THR A 98 -34.05 -2.78 3.80
CA THR A 98 -32.62 -3.10 3.65
C THR A 98 -32.41 -4.31 2.74
N LEU A 99 -33.17 -5.40 2.92
CA LEU A 99 -33.03 -6.58 2.06
C LEU A 99 -33.37 -6.27 0.61
N GLN A 100 -34.43 -5.49 0.36
CA GLN A 100 -34.77 -5.04 -0.98
C GLN A 100 -33.63 -4.21 -1.60
N LEU A 101 -33.12 -3.21 -0.87
CA LEU A 101 -31.99 -2.39 -1.33
C LEU A 101 -30.76 -3.24 -1.66
N ILE A 102 -30.43 -4.24 -0.84
CA ILE A 102 -29.30 -5.14 -1.10
C ILE A 102 -29.56 -5.99 -2.35
N LEU A 103 -30.76 -6.56 -2.52
CA LEU A 103 -31.14 -7.31 -3.73
C LEU A 103 -31.05 -6.45 -5.01
N GLU A 104 -31.36 -5.15 -4.92
CA GLU A 104 -31.23 -4.20 -6.03
C GLU A 104 -29.78 -3.76 -6.30
N LEU A 105 -28.88 -3.86 -5.32
CA LEU A 105 -27.47 -3.49 -5.43
C LEU A 105 -26.58 -4.66 -5.87
N GLN A 106 -26.87 -5.88 -5.42
CA GLN A 106 -26.09 -7.10 -5.75
C GLN A 106 -25.82 -7.31 -7.26
N PRO A 107 -26.80 -7.22 -8.18
CA PRO A 107 -26.52 -7.40 -9.61
C PRO A 107 -25.72 -6.24 -10.23
N LYS A 108 -25.91 -5.00 -9.73
CA LYS A 108 -25.13 -3.83 -10.16
C LYS A 108 -23.66 -3.97 -9.73
N LEU A 109 -23.45 -4.51 -8.54
CA LEU A 109 -22.13 -4.79 -7.98
C LEU A 109 -21.42 -5.94 -8.72
N ALA A 110 -22.13 -7.02 -9.04
CA ALA A 110 -21.62 -8.10 -9.89
C ALA A 110 -21.11 -7.55 -11.25
N GLN A 111 -21.94 -6.75 -11.93
CA GLN A 111 -21.59 -6.14 -13.21
C GLN A 111 -20.40 -5.19 -13.10
N THR A 112 -20.30 -4.41 -12.02
CA THR A 112 -19.21 -3.46 -11.79
C THR A 112 -17.88 -4.19 -11.55
N LEU A 113 -17.88 -5.23 -10.69
CA LEU A 113 -16.70 -6.07 -10.45
C LEU A 113 -16.26 -6.84 -11.69
N TYR A 114 -17.20 -7.38 -12.46
CA TYR A 114 -16.92 -8.05 -13.73
C TYR A 114 -16.23 -7.09 -14.72
N ARG A 115 -16.75 -5.87 -14.88
CA ARG A 115 -16.12 -4.85 -15.76
C ARG A 115 -14.72 -4.45 -15.28
N ILE A 116 -14.50 -4.33 -13.98
CA ILE A 116 -13.18 -4.02 -13.40
C ILE A 116 -12.18 -5.14 -13.70
N ILE A 117 -12.50 -6.41 -13.40
CA ILE A 117 -11.59 -7.53 -13.68
C ILE A 117 -11.30 -7.64 -15.16
N ARG A 118 -12.34 -7.52 -16.00
CA ARG A 118 -12.17 -7.58 -17.45
C ARG A 118 -11.29 -6.45 -17.99
N ALA A 119 -11.41 -5.23 -17.47
CA ALA A 119 -10.52 -4.13 -17.82
C ALA A 119 -9.06 -4.47 -17.50
N ILE A 120 -8.81 -5.07 -16.32
CA ILE A 120 -7.47 -5.54 -15.94
C ILE A 120 -7.00 -6.70 -16.82
N ASP A 121 -7.86 -7.66 -17.21
CA ASP A 121 -7.48 -8.74 -18.16
C ASP A 121 -7.01 -8.19 -19.53
N HIS A 122 -7.54 -7.05 -19.98
CA HIS A 122 -7.16 -6.42 -21.25
C HIS A 122 -5.88 -5.56 -21.11
N LEU A 123 -5.68 -4.94 -19.94
CA LEU A 123 -4.49 -4.15 -19.63
C LEU A 123 -3.27 -5.05 -19.36
N VAL A 124 -3.45 -6.05 -18.50
CA VAL A 124 -2.46 -7.03 -18.02
C VAL A 124 -2.99 -8.45 -18.30
N PRO A 125 -2.68 -9.02 -19.47
CA PRO A 125 -3.03 -10.41 -19.78
C PRO A 125 -2.34 -11.37 -18.81
N PRO A 126 -3.01 -12.46 -18.37
CA PRO A 126 -2.34 -13.52 -17.62
C PRO A 126 -1.19 -14.12 -18.44
N GLU A 127 -0.05 -14.32 -17.78
CA GLU A 127 1.28 -14.25 -18.40
C GLU A 127 1.56 -15.28 -19.51
N GLY A 128 2.17 -14.81 -20.59
CA GLY A 128 3.17 -15.57 -21.36
C GLY A 128 4.59 -15.24 -20.86
N PRO A 129 5.64 -15.95 -21.32
CA PRO A 129 7.00 -15.78 -20.81
C PRO A 129 7.48 -14.32 -20.90
N GLU A 130 8.06 -13.81 -19.81
CA GLU A 130 8.44 -12.40 -19.67
C GLU A 130 9.33 -11.91 -20.82
N SER A 131 8.83 -10.92 -21.56
CA SER A 131 9.54 -10.36 -22.71
C SER A 131 10.56 -9.29 -22.31
N SER A 132 11.76 -9.75 -21.93
CA SER A 132 13.01 -8.97 -21.76
C SER A 132 12.99 -7.89 -20.64
N PRO A 133 14.16 -7.33 -20.23
CA PRO A 133 14.18 -6.09 -19.46
C PRO A 133 13.30 -5.04 -20.14
N THR A 134 12.34 -4.52 -19.38
CA THR A 134 11.16 -3.88 -19.96
C THR A 134 11.48 -2.46 -20.44
N ILE A 135 11.83 -2.32 -21.72
CA ILE A 135 12.04 -1.01 -22.37
C ILE A 135 10.68 -0.36 -22.65
N ASP A 136 10.05 0.18 -21.59
CA ASP A 136 8.72 0.81 -21.63
C ASP A 136 8.72 2.29 -21.24
N GLN A 137 9.90 2.94 -21.25
CA GLN A 137 10.09 4.35 -20.90
C GLN A 137 9.04 5.30 -21.55
N HIS A 138 8.68 5.04 -22.81
CA HIS A 138 7.74 5.86 -23.57
C HIS A 138 6.26 5.51 -23.38
N MET A 139 5.94 4.45 -22.62
CA MET A 139 4.57 3.93 -22.44
C MET A 139 3.73 4.71 -21.43
N LYS A 140 4.32 5.67 -20.69
CA LYS A 140 3.63 6.57 -19.75
C LYS A 140 2.69 5.83 -18.77
N GLU A 141 1.38 6.09 -18.80
CA GLU A 141 0.36 5.43 -18.01
C GLU A 141 0.33 3.89 -18.19
N LEU A 142 0.77 3.38 -19.34
CA LEU A 142 0.81 1.96 -19.67
C LEU A 142 2.15 1.27 -19.33
N LYS A 143 3.06 1.92 -18.60
CA LYS A 143 4.26 1.24 -18.07
C LYS A 143 3.87 0.05 -17.20
N HIS A 144 4.60 -1.06 -17.36
CA HIS A 144 4.33 -2.31 -16.64
C HIS A 144 4.44 -2.13 -15.12
N TYR A 145 5.30 -1.21 -14.67
CA TYR A 145 5.38 -0.75 -13.29
C TYR A 145 4.01 -0.36 -12.71
N ARG A 146 3.28 0.53 -13.40
CA ARG A 146 1.96 0.99 -12.98
C ARG A 146 0.93 -0.13 -13.09
N LEU A 147 0.94 -0.84 -14.23
CA LEU A 147 -0.05 -1.87 -14.53
C LEU A 147 0.05 -3.11 -13.62
N ARG A 148 1.25 -3.62 -13.31
CA ARG A 148 1.45 -4.75 -12.37
C ARG A 148 1.03 -4.37 -10.93
N ARG A 149 1.29 -3.13 -10.50
CA ARG A 149 0.88 -2.63 -9.17
C ARG A 149 -0.63 -2.36 -9.08
N LEU A 150 -1.24 -1.89 -10.15
CA LEU A 150 -2.70 -1.78 -10.32
C LEU A 150 -3.38 -3.16 -10.27
N ASP A 151 -2.85 -4.14 -11.02
CA ASP A 151 -3.32 -5.53 -11.02
C ASP A 151 -3.28 -6.11 -9.59
N THR A 152 -2.14 -5.99 -8.91
CA THR A 152 -1.98 -6.44 -7.50
C THR A 152 -3.01 -5.77 -6.57
N SER A 153 -3.24 -4.46 -6.74
CA SER A 153 -4.21 -3.70 -5.95
C SER A 153 -5.64 -4.24 -6.12
N ILE A 154 -6.01 -4.69 -7.32
CA ILE A 154 -7.36 -5.17 -7.64
C ILE A 154 -7.52 -6.68 -7.38
N ARG A 155 -6.65 -7.53 -7.96
CA ARG A 155 -6.80 -9.00 -7.92
C ARG A 155 -6.41 -9.63 -6.58
N VAL A 156 -5.54 -8.96 -5.79
CA VAL A 156 -5.09 -9.44 -4.48
C VAL A 156 -5.78 -8.66 -3.36
N HIS A 157 -5.47 -7.37 -3.22
CA HIS A 157 -5.91 -6.60 -2.06
C HIS A 157 -7.42 -6.33 -2.05
N LEU A 158 -7.96 -5.72 -3.12
CA LEU A 158 -9.40 -5.46 -3.23
C LEU A 158 -10.22 -6.76 -3.21
N ARG A 159 -9.70 -7.87 -3.76
CA ARG A 159 -10.34 -9.19 -3.67
C ARG A 159 -10.48 -9.70 -2.25
N ALA A 160 -9.42 -9.63 -1.44
CA ALA A 160 -9.47 -10.03 -0.04
C ALA A 160 -10.51 -9.20 0.74
N GLU A 161 -10.44 -7.87 0.63
CA GLU A 161 -11.30 -6.95 1.38
C GLU A 161 -12.79 -7.08 1.02
N ILE A 162 -13.11 -7.18 -0.28
CA ILE A 162 -14.50 -7.42 -0.73
C ILE A 162 -15.04 -8.76 -0.22
N ARG A 163 -14.22 -9.82 -0.25
CA ARG A 163 -14.60 -11.12 0.30
C ARG A 163 -14.85 -11.04 1.81
N HIS A 164 -14.01 -10.35 2.56
CA HIS A 164 -14.22 -10.12 4.00
C HIS A 164 -15.52 -9.33 4.28
N PHE A 165 -15.79 -8.29 3.50
CA PHE A 165 -17.00 -7.47 3.60
C PHE A 165 -18.30 -8.25 3.29
N PHE A 166 -18.32 -9.04 2.22
CA PHE A 166 -19.49 -9.87 1.88
C PHE A 166 -19.74 -10.97 2.92
N LEU A 167 -18.69 -11.59 3.47
CA LEU A 167 -18.82 -12.54 4.58
C LEU A 167 -19.34 -11.88 5.86
N ALA A 168 -18.88 -10.66 6.19
CA ALA A 168 -19.43 -9.89 7.32
C ALA A 168 -20.89 -9.50 7.10
N SER A 169 -21.25 -9.09 5.87
CA SER A 169 -22.64 -8.78 5.48
C SER A 169 -23.57 -9.97 5.67
N CYS A 170 -23.12 -11.19 5.33
CA CYS A 170 -23.87 -12.41 5.60
C CYS A 170 -24.09 -12.62 7.11
N ARG A 171 -23.01 -12.49 7.92
CA ARG A 171 -23.08 -12.66 9.38
C ARG A 171 -24.01 -11.66 10.06
N ILE A 172 -24.09 -10.42 9.58
CA ILE A 172 -25.03 -9.41 10.10
C ILE A 172 -26.47 -9.87 9.89
N ILE A 173 -26.80 -10.27 8.66
CA ILE A 173 -28.15 -10.72 8.29
C ILE A 173 -28.52 -12.04 8.99
N GLU A 174 -27.56 -12.95 9.17
CA GLU A 174 -27.72 -14.18 9.96
C GLU A 174 -27.94 -13.87 11.45
N ALA A 175 -27.20 -12.93 12.03
CA ALA A 175 -27.32 -12.54 13.44
C ALA A 175 -28.66 -11.84 13.75
N ILE A 176 -29.23 -11.08 12.80
CA ILE A 176 -30.56 -10.46 12.95
C ILE A 176 -31.69 -11.52 13.00
N LYS A 177 -31.48 -12.70 12.41
CA LYS A 177 -32.42 -13.84 12.52
C LYS A 177 -32.37 -14.54 13.90
N LEU A 178 -31.35 -14.29 14.72
CA LEU A 178 -31.18 -14.94 16.02
C LEU A 178 -31.83 -14.13 17.14
N PRO A 179 -32.50 -14.78 18.12
CA PRO A 179 -33.13 -14.09 19.24
C PRO A 179 -32.14 -13.50 20.27
N THR A 180 -30.84 -13.77 20.13
CA THR A 180 -29.80 -13.41 21.11
C THR A 180 -29.03 -12.15 20.68
N GLN A 181 -28.74 -11.24 21.61
CA GLN A 181 -27.88 -10.07 21.36
C GLN A 181 -26.40 -10.45 21.15
N GLN A 182 -26.08 -11.00 19.98
CA GLN A 182 -24.68 -11.15 19.57
C GLN A 182 -24.18 -9.80 19.02
N ARG A 183 -23.12 -9.25 19.63
CA ARG A 183 -22.47 -8.03 19.14
C ARG A 183 -21.82 -8.32 17.80
N SER A 184 -22.39 -7.80 16.71
CA SER A 184 -21.73 -7.83 15.40
C SER A 184 -20.58 -6.81 15.38
N THR A 185 -19.52 -7.11 14.64
CA THR A 185 -18.52 -6.12 14.26
C THR A 185 -19.20 -5.00 13.47
N PRO A 186 -18.95 -3.70 13.76
CA PRO A 186 -19.50 -2.61 12.97
C PRO A 186 -18.95 -2.65 11.54
N ILE A 187 -19.84 -2.60 10.54
CA ILE A 187 -19.46 -2.79 9.14
C ILE A 187 -18.66 -1.60 8.58
N GLY A 188 -18.83 -0.40 9.14
CA GLY A 188 -18.06 0.78 8.76
C GLY A 188 -16.53 0.63 8.86
N TYR A 189 -15.99 -0.21 9.75
CA TYR A 189 -14.54 -0.48 9.79
C TYR A 189 -14.05 -1.26 8.55
N LEU A 190 -14.88 -2.12 7.97
CA LEU A 190 -14.55 -2.88 6.76
C LEU A 190 -14.63 -2.01 5.50
N LEU A 191 -15.46 -0.95 5.51
CA LEU A 191 -15.51 0.04 4.43
C LEU A 191 -14.18 0.79 4.29
N PHE A 192 -13.48 1.06 5.40
CA PHE A 192 -12.14 1.64 5.37
C PHE A 192 -11.14 0.69 4.69
N GLY A 193 -11.15 -0.59 5.09
CA GLY A 193 -10.30 -1.64 4.48
C GLY A 193 -10.48 -1.76 2.96
N ILE A 194 -11.70 -1.63 2.44
CA ILE A 194 -11.99 -1.67 0.99
C ILE A 194 -11.61 -0.37 0.27
N SER A 195 -11.76 0.78 0.93
CA SER A 195 -11.49 2.08 0.31
C SER A 195 -10.01 2.23 -0.07
N ASP A 196 -9.11 1.72 0.77
CA ASP A 196 -7.67 1.81 0.60
C ASP A 196 -7.12 1.12 -0.68
N PRO A 197 -7.47 -0.15 -1.01
CA PRO A 197 -7.16 -0.76 -2.31
C PRO A 197 -7.73 -0.01 -3.51
N ILE A 198 -8.94 0.57 -3.40
CA ILE A 198 -9.56 1.36 -4.48
C ILE A 198 -8.75 2.65 -4.69
N ASP A 199 -8.45 3.37 -3.62
CA ASP A 199 -7.72 4.64 -3.68
C ASP A 199 -6.26 4.43 -4.13
N ARG A 200 -5.62 3.31 -3.76
CA ARG A 200 -4.35 2.87 -4.36
C ARG A 200 -4.49 2.62 -5.86
N ALA A 201 -5.52 1.89 -6.31
CA ALA A 201 -5.72 1.61 -7.73
C ALA A 201 -5.88 2.90 -8.54
N VAL A 202 -6.64 3.88 -8.04
CA VAL A 202 -6.75 5.23 -8.63
C VAL A 202 -5.38 5.94 -8.65
N ARG A 203 -4.60 5.91 -7.56
CA ARG A 203 -3.25 6.48 -7.54
C ARG A 203 -2.32 5.85 -8.58
N TRP A 204 -2.34 4.53 -8.81
CA TRP A 204 -1.54 3.88 -9.86
C TRP A 204 -1.94 4.34 -11.28
N ILE A 205 -3.19 4.73 -11.49
CA ILE A 205 -3.68 5.28 -12.76
C ILE A 205 -3.24 6.75 -12.89
N GLU A 206 -3.47 7.59 -11.89
CA GLU A 206 -3.44 9.05 -12.04
C GLU A 206 -2.18 9.75 -11.51
N ALA A 207 -1.48 9.19 -10.51
CA ALA A 207 -0.40 9.89 -9.82
C ALA A 207 0.86 10.12 -10.70
N SER A 208 1.68 11.10 -10.34
CA SER A 208 3.02 11.21 -10.92
C SER A 208 3.89 10.04 -10.46
N GLU A 209 4.81 9.58 -11.32
CA GLU A 209 5.76 8.51 -10.96
C GLU A 209 6.60 8.88 -9.72
N PHE A 210 6.89 10.17 -9.51
CA PHE A 210 7.58 10.64 -8.31
C PHE A 210 6.72 10.48 -7.05
N LEU A 211 5.43 10.82 -7.10
CA LEU A 211 4.49 10.63 -5.98
C LEU A 211 4.28 9.14 -5.67
N LEU A 212 4.33 8.27 -6.68
CA LEU A 212 4.29 6.82 -6.47
C LEU A 212 5.54 6.35 -5.70
N LEU A 213 6.74 6.78 -6.12
CA LEU A 213 7.99 6.49 -5.43
C LEU A 213 8.01 7.05 -4.00
N GLN A 214 7.52 8.28 -3.76
CA GLN A 214 7.52 8.93 -2.44
C GLN A 214 6.87 8.10 -1.33
N ASN A 215 5.87 7.25 -1.63
CA ASN A 215 5.26 6.40 -0.59
C ASN A 215 6.28 5.39 -0.01
N TRP A 216 7.22 4.90 -0.83
CA TRP A 216 8.30 4.01 -0.38
C TRP A 216 9.37 4.77 0.38
N TRP A 217 9.73 5.98 -0.06
CA TRP A 217 10.65 6.87 0.68
C TRP A 217 10.08 7.26 2.05
N LEU A 218 8.77 7.53 2.16
CA LEU A 218 8.12 7.85 3.42
C LEU A 218 8.10 6.66 4.39
N ARG A 219 7.83 5.44 3.90
CA ARG A 219 7.89 4.23 4.73
C ARG A 219 9.30 4.00 5.28
N ALA A 220 10.28 3.98 4.38
CA ALA A 220 11.68 3.80 4.75
C ALA A 220 12.19 4.93 5.67
N LEU A 221 11.67 6.16 5.53
CA LEU A 221 11.97 7.25 6.46
C LEU A 221 11.50 6.95 7.88
N GLY A 222 10.30 6.38 8.05
CA GLY A 222 9.81 5.92 9.36
C GLY A 222 10.72 4.85 9.97
N ASP A 223 11.03 3.81 9.19
CA ASP A 223 11.96 2.74 9.60
C ASP A 223 13.35 3.29 10.02
N ILE A 224 13.84 4.34 9.33
CA ILE A 224 15.10 5.05 9.62
C ILE A 224 14.97 5.98 10.85
N GLU A 225 13.79 6.55 11.11
CA GLU A 225 13.52 7.40 12.26
C GLU A 225 13.51 6.59 13.55
N ASP A 226 12.78 5.49 13.58
CA ASP A 226 12.79 4.52 14.69
C ASP A 226 14.21 4.03 14.98
N ALA A 227 14.96 3.64 13.94
CA ALA A 227 16.36 3.22 14.06
C ALA A 227 17.31 4.31 14.60
N VAL A 228 17.03 5.60 14.33
CA VAL A 228 17.80 6.72 14.90
C VAL A 228 17.51 6.91 16.39
N GLU A 229 16.26 6.70 16.82
CA GLU A 229 15.88 6.77 18.24
C GLU A 229 16.49 5.61 19.03
N ASP A 230 16.39 4.39 18.51
CA ASP A 230 17.04 3.20 19.08
C ASP A 230 18.56 3.35 19.20
N LEU A 231 19.22 3.86 18.15
CA LEU A 231 20.66 4.12 18.18
C LEU A 231 21.06 5.16 19.23
N LEU A 232 20.19 6.14 19.53
CA LEU A 232 20.45 7.13 20.58
C LEU A 232 20.42 6.49 21.98
N VAL A 233 19.60 5.47 22.20
CA VAL A 233 19.57 4.69 23.46
C VAL A 233 20.88 3.92 23.63
N VAL A 234 21.33 3.19 22.61
CA VAL A 234 22.59 2.42 22.65
C VAL A 234 23.81 3.34 22.79
N ALA A 235 23.81 4.50 22.12
CA ALA A 235 24.90 5.47 22.19
C ALA A 235 25.00 6.20 23.54
N ASN A 236 23.92 6.25 24.33
CA ASN A 236 23.85 6.95 25.61
C ASN A 236 23.24 6.03 26.69
N PRO A 237 23.93 4.93 27.05
CA PRO A 237 23.39 3.96 28.01
C PRO A 237 23.11 4.64 29.36
N THR A 238 21.88 4.47 29.85
CA THR A 238 21.48 5.02 31.17
C THR A 238 22.13 4.22 32.31
N ASP A 239 22.39 2.93 32.08
CA ASP A 239 23.16 2.09 32.98
C ASP A 239 24.68 2.25 32.72
N ARG A 240 25.44 2.52 33.77
CA ARG A 240 26.90 2.66 33.75
C ARG A 240 27.64 1.31 33.69
N HIS A 241 26.90 0.20 33.73
CA HIS A 241 27.45 -1.15 33.69
C HIS A 241 27.57 -1.73 32.28
N ILE A 242 26.93 -1.15 31.26
CA ILE A 242 27.11 -1.54 29.84
C ILE A 242 28.58 -1.31 29.45
N ARG A 243 29.32 -2.39 29.18
CA ARG A 243 30.78 -2.38 28.98
C ARG A 243 31.17 -3.20 27.77
N GLY A 244 31.31 -2.52 26.64
CA GLY A 244 31.81 -3.11 25.41
C GLY A 244 32.01 -2.06 24.31
N PRO A 245 32.31 -2.48 23.08
CA PRO A 245 32.46 -1.57 21.94
C PRO A 245 31.13 -0.91 21.53
N LEU A 246 29.97 -1.51 21.88
CA LEU A 246 28.66 -1.12 21.36
C LEU A 246 28.31 0.38 21.51
N PRO A 247 28.48 1.04 22.67
CA PRO A 247 28.15 2.46 22.80
C PRO A 247 29.09 3.35 21.96
N GLN A 248 30.35 2.96 21.80
CA GLN A 248 31.34 3.70 21.01
C GLN A 248 31.09 3.55 19.51
N LEU A 249 30.77 2.32 19.07
CA LEU A 249 30.31 2.03 17.70
C LEU A 249 29.03 2.82 17.38
N ALA A 250 28.04 2.81 18.28
CA ALA A 250 26.80 3.57 18.14
C ALA A 250 27.03 5.09 18.07
N GLN A 251 27.86 5.65 18.96
CA GLN A 251 28.25 7.06 18.89
C GLN A 251 28.94 7.41 17.56
N SER A 252 29.76 6.50 17.00
CA SER A 252 30.45 6.71 15.73
C SER A 252 29.54 6.64 14.50
N SER A 253 28.43 5.88 14.56
CA SER A 253 27.45 5.74 13.47
C SER A 253 26.30 6.76 13.53
N LEU A 254 26.07 7.44 14.67
CA LEU A 254 25.05 8.50 14.78
C LEU A 254 25.11 9.57 13.67
N PRO A 255 26.29 10.09 13.24
CA PRO A 255 26.37 11.04 12.12
C PRO A 255 25.93 10.41 10.78
N LEU A 256 26.25 9.14 10.56
CA LEU A 256 25.88 8.40 9.35
C LEU A 256 24.36 8.24 9.25
N LEU A 257 23.70 7.76 10.30
CA LEU A 257 22.24 7.59 10.29
C LEU A 257 21.50 8.93 10.22
N LYS A 258 22.00 9.98 10.90
CA LYS A 258 21.43 11.33 10.77
C LYS A 258 21.53 11.87 9.34
N LEU A 259 22.61 11.57 8.62
CA LEU A 259 22.75 11.92 7.20
C LEU A 259 21.81 11.09 6.31
N ILE A 260 21.66 9.80 6.57
CA ILE A 260 20.68 8.94 5.86
C ILE A 260 19.26 9.48 6.06
N ARG A 261 18.84 9.74 7.30
CA ARG A 261 17.54 10.37 7.61
C ARG A 261 17.36 11.73 6.91
N LEU A 262 18.41 12.56 6.88
CA LEU A 262 18.40 13.85 6.18
C LEU A 262 18.22 13.69 4.67
N PHE A 263 18.74 12.62 4.07
CA PHE A 263 18.53 12.32 2.65
C PHE A 263 17.07 12.04 2.33
N PHE A 264 16.46 11.13 3.09
CA PHE A 264 15.07 10.71 2.88
C PHE A 264 14.11 11.89 3.12
N ASN A 265 14.31 12.67 4.20
CA ASN A 265 13.57 13.92 4.43
C ASN A 265 13.72 14.89 3.26
N LYS A 266 14.95 15.15 2.79
CA LYS A 266 15.18 16.10 1.69
C LYS A 266 14.53 15.65 0.37
N PHE A 267 14.50 14.35 0.09
CA PHE A 267 13.85 13.79 -1.09
C PHE A 267 12.32 13.87 -0.98
N PHE A 268 11.78 13.62 0.21
CA PHE A 268 10.35 13.75 0.51
C PHE A 268 9.87 15.20 0.37
N ASP A 269 10.54 16.15 1.05
CA ASP A 269 10.31 17.59 0.96
C ASP A 269 10.35 18.10 -0.49
N LEU A 270 11.31 17.61 -1.29
CA LEU A 270 11.51 18.03 -2.67
C LEU A 270 10.29 17.72 -3.55
N GLY A 271 9.67 16.56 -3.36
CA GLY A 271 8.45 16.21 -4.10
C GLY A 271 7.22 16.97 -3.64
N LEU A 272 7.04 17.16 -2.32
CA LEU A 272 5.93 17.98 -1.80
C LEU A 272 6.02 19.43 -2.29
N ALA A 273 7.21 20.03 -2.23
CA ALA A 273 7.43 21.41 -2.63
C ALA A 273 7.33 21.64 -4.16
N LYS A 274 7.28 20.57 -4.96
CA LYS A 274 7.31 20.62 -6.42
C LYS A 274 6.31 19.70 -7.11
N GLU A 275 5.28 19.23 -6.40
CA GLU A 275 4.33 18.23 -6.91
C GLU A 275 3.69 18.66 -8.24
N GLU A 276 3.30 19.94 -8.35
CA GLU A 276 2.74 20.56 -9.56
C GLU A 276 3.74 20.74 -10.72
N LEU A 277 5.06 20.74 -10.44
CA LEU A 277 6.13 20.93 -11.42
C LEU A 277 6.66 19.59 -11.97
N VAL A 278 6.41 18.48 -11.28
CA VAL A 278 6.89 17.16 -11.69
C VAL A 278 6.07 16.63 -12.86
N LYS A 279 6.75 16.25 -13.95
CA LYS A 279 6.12 15.49 -15.04
C LYS A 279 5.42 14.24 -14.49
N SER A 280 4.17 14.00 -14.89
CA SER A 280 3.41 12.80 -14.51
C SER A 280 4.17 11.49 -14.80
N TYR A 281 5.03 11.51 -15.82
CA TYR A 281 5.89 10.40 -16.23
C TYR A 281 7.34 10.87 -16.36
N THR A 282 8.25 10.03 -15.90
CA THR A 282 9.70 10.18 -16.09
C THR A 282 10.17 9.35 -17.28
N ASP A 283 11.40 9.56 -17.72
CA ASP A 283 12.04 8.74 -18.75
C ASP A 283 12.62 7.41 -18.18
N MET A 284 12.23 7.01 -16.96
CA MET A 284 12.61 5.73 -16.35
C MET A 284 11.83 4.55 -16.94
N SER A 285 12.51 3.41 -17.09
CA SER A 285 11.86 2.13 -17.38
C SER A 285 11.23 1.53 -16.12
N THR A 286 10.36 0.52 -16.29
CA THR A 286 9.84 -0.27 -15.17
C THR A 286 10.94 -0.83 -14.27
N GLU A 287 12.04 -1.33 -14.83
CA GLU A 287 13.19 -1.85 -14.08
C GLU A 287 13.86 -0.77 -13.21
N GLN A 288 13.98 0.45 -13.73
CA GLN A 288 14.58 1.58 -13.02
C GLN A 288 13.67 2.11 -11.90
N LEU A 289 12.35 2.15 -12.14
CA LEU A 289 11.35 2.49 -11.13
C LEU A 289 11.34 1.47 -9.97
N LEU A 290 11.33 0.17 -10.29
CA LEU A 290 11.45 -0.90 -9.29
C LEU A 290 12.79 -0.85 -8.53
N SER A 291 13.88 -0.45 -9.19
CA SER A 291 15.17 -0.24 -8.54
C SER A 291 15.11 0.90 -7.50
N PHE A 292 14.42 2.02 -7.80
CA PHE A 292 14.20 3.08 -6.81
C PHE A 292 13.37 2.63 -5.61
N GLU A 293 12.28 1.87 -5.83
CA GLU A 293 11.50 1.29 -4.71
C GLU A 293 12.38 0.38 -3.85
N LYS A 294 13.17 -0.48 -4.50
CA LYS A 294 14.07 -1.42 -3.82
C LYS A 294 15.18 -0.70 -3.05
N PHE A 295 15.80 0.35 -3.57
CA PHE A 295 16.83 1.09 -2.82
C PHE A 295 16.28 1.70 -1.52
N ALA A 296 15.03 2.16 -1.49
CA ALA A 296 14.42 2.63 -0.25
C ALA A 296 14.32 1.50 0.80
N GLN A 297 13.91 0.30 0.38
CA GLN A 297 13.79 -0.89 1.22
C GLN A 297 15.16 -1.41 1.67
N ASP A 298 16.09 -1.66 0.75
CA ASP A 298 17.44 -2.17 1.02
C ASP A 298 18.22 -1.24 1.97
N ILE A 299 18.04 0.09 1.86
CA ILE A 299 18.68 1.05 2.77
C ILE A 299 18.04 1.02 4.17
N ALA A 300 16.71 0.95 4.26
CA ALA A 300 16.03 0.82 5.56
C ALA A 300 16.41 -0.48 6.27
N GLU A 301 16.42 -1.62 5.55
CA GLU A 301 16.85 -2.91 6.08
C GLU A 301 18.33 -2.90 6.51
N ALA A 302 19.22 -2.26 5.74
CA ALA A 302 20.63 -2.11 6.12
C ALA A 302 20.82 -1.21 7.36
N VAL A 303 19.98 -0.18 7.53
CA VAL A 303 19.99 0.69 8.72
C VAL A 303 19.44 -0.04 9.95
N LEU A 304 18.28 -0.68 9.85
CA LEU A 304 17.71 -1.51 10.93
C LEU A 304 18.69 -2.61 11.33
N GLY A 305 19.22 -3.35 10.35
CA GLY A 305 20.21 -4.41 10.58
C GLY A 305 21.50 -3.91 11.22
N LEU A 306 21.91 -2.65 11.03
CA LEU A 306 23.03 -2.05 11.75
C LEU A 306 22.67 -1.81 13.23
N VAL A 307 21.48 -1.28 13.51
CA VAL A 307 21.06 -0.91 14.87
C VAL A 307 20.73 -2.13 15.70
N CYS A 308 20.03 -3.13 15.15
CA CYS A 308 19.77 -4.40 15.86
C CYS A 308 21.06 -5.11 16.27
N GLY A 309 22.07 -5.14 15.39
CA GLY A 309 23.41 -5.68 15.71
C GLY A 309 24.22 -4.86 16.72
N LEU A 310 23.67 -3.75 17.23
CA LEU A 310 24.19 -2.97 18.35
C LEU A 310 23.31 -3.07 19.61
N GLN A 311 22.17 -3.78 19.55
CA GLN A 311 21.20 -3.98 20.63
C GLN A 311 21.24 -5.40 21.23
N GLU A 312 21.96 -6.35 20.62
CA GLU A 312 22.01 -7.76 21.06
C GLU A 312 22.51 -7.90 22.51
N GLU A 313 21.80 -8.69 23.32
CA GLU A 313 22.01 -8.79 24.78
C GLU A 313 23.31 -9.56 25.13
N GLU A 314 24.00 -9.13 26.20
CA GLU A 314 25.31 -9.64 26.66
C GLU A 314 25.29 -11.08 27.23
N ASP A 315 24.26 -11.89 26.93
CA ASP A 315 24.04 -13.23 27.52
C ASP A 315 24.91 -14.35 26.90
N GLU A 316 25.53 -14.09 25.74
CA GLU A 316 26.61 -14.94 25.20
C GLU A 316 27.98 -14.25 25.33
N VAL A 317 29.06 -15.04 25.38
CA VAL A 317 30.44 -14.51 25.39
C VAL A 317 30.81 -14.05 23.98
N VAL A 318 30.30 -12.87 23.58
CA VAL A 318 30.48 -12.33 22.24
C VAL A 318 31.90 -11.76 22.06
N ASP A 319 32.57 -12.18 20.99
CA ASP A 319 33.87 -11.66 20.60
C ASP A 319 33.77 -10.20 20.11
N GLN A 320 34.48 -9.29 20.78
CA GLN A 320 34.50 -7.86 20.46
C GLN A 320 35.14 -7.56 19.08
N ALA A 321 36.06 -8.42 18.61
CA ALA A 321 36.59 -8.33 17.26
C ALA A 321 35.52 -8.70 16.23
N GLN A 322 34.73 -9.76 16.49
CA GLN A 322 33.62 -10.17 15.63
C GLN A 322 32.52 -9.09 15.55
N ILE A 323 32.10 -8.51 16.69
CA ILE A 323 31.18 -7.35 16.73
C ILE A 323 31.67 -6.22 15.82
N SER A 324 32.96 -5.88 15.94
CA SER A 324 33.58 -4.79 15.18
C SER A 324 33.66 -5.10 13.68
N LEU A 325 33.90 -6.36 13.31
CA LEU A 325 33.90 -6.85 11.92
C LEU A 325 32.49 -6.80 11.30
N ASP A 326 31.47 -7.28 12.01
CA ASP A 326 30.08 -7.29 11.52
C ASP A 326 29.50 -5.88 11.41
N PHE A 327 29.78 -5.02 12.39
CA PHE A 327 29.47 -3.59 12.30
C PHE A 327 30.12 -2.95 11.07
N MET A 328 31.43 -3.21 10.83
CA MET A 328 32.11 -2.70 9.63
C MET A 328 31.48 -3.21 8.34
N HIS A 329 31.06 -4.47 8.28
CA HIS A 329 30.39 -5.04 7.11
C HIS A 329 29.06 -4.31 6.82
N ARG A 330 28.23 -4.13 7.85
CA ARG A 330 26.94 -3.41 7.76
C ARG A 330 27.11 -1.92 7.42
N VAL A 331 28.11 -1.24 7.96
CA VAL A 331 28.43 0.16 7.57
C VAL A 331 28.89 0.25 6.11
N LYS A 332 29.66 -0.74 5.61
CA LYS A 332 30.16 -0.75 4.23
C LYS A 332 29.05 -1.02 3.21
N SER A 333 28.06 -1.86 3.52
CA SER A 333 26.98 -2.24 2.57
C SER A 333 26.09 -1.06 2.14
N LEU A 334 25.98 -0.01 2.98
CA LEU A 334 25.24 1.21 2.65
C LEU A 334 25.82 1.99 1.46
N SER A 335 27.14 1.93 1.26
CA SER A 335 27.84 2.72 0.23
C SER A 335 27.42 2.37 -1.22
N PRO A 336 27.44 1.10 -1.67
CA PRO A 336 26.99 0.75 -3.03
C PRO A 336 25.50 1.03 -3.28
N LEU A 337 24.64 0.93 -2.25
CA LEU A 337 23.22 1.29 -2.34
C LEU A 337 23.06 2.76 -2.68
N PHE A 338 23.69 3.66 -1.90
CA PHE A 338 23.66 5.09 -2.18
C PHE A 338 24.34 5.46 -3.49
N GLN A 339 25.45 4.83 -3.89
CA GLN A 339 26.09 5.11 -5.19
C GLN A 339 25.16 4.79 -6.36
N SER A 340 24.44 3.67 -6.30
CA SER A 340 23.49 3.25 -7.34
C SER A 340 22.25 4.16 -7.37
N LEU A 341 21.71 4.49 -6.20
CA LEU A 341 20.60 5.43 -6.04
C LEU A 341 20.96 6.84 -6.54
N LEU A 342 22.17 7.33 -6.24
CA LEU A 342 22.67 8.63 -6.69
C LEU A 342 22.87 8.67 -8.21
N LEU A 343 23.33 7.57 -8.82
CA LEU A 343 23.43 7.46 -10.27
C LEU A 343 22.05 7.63 -10.93
N LEU A 344 21.05 6.84 -10.52
CA LEU A 344 19.69 6.98 -11.05
C LEU A 344 19.09 8.36 -10.73
N SER A 345 19.35 8.91 -9.54
CA SER A 345 18.88 10.24 -9.16
C SER A 345 19.43 11.32 -10.07
N ASN A 346 20.72 11.30 -10.39
CA ASN A 346 21.34 12.23 -11.33
C ASN A 346 20.78 12.12 -12.75
N LEU A 347 20.42 10.91 -13.19
CA LEU A 347 19.87 10.65 -14.53
C LEU A 347 18.39 11.02 -14.67
N TYR A 348 17.58 10.76 -13.64
CA TYR A 348 16.12 10.76 -13.77
C TYR A 348 15.37 11.67 -12.80
N ILE A 349 15.98 12.05 -11.67
CA ILE A 349 15.32 12.87 -10.64
C ILE A 349 15.76 14.33 -10.71
N ILE A 350 17.07 14.60 -10.72
CA ILE A 350 17.60 15.97 -10.82
C ILE A 350 17.05 16.69 -12.08
N PRO A 351 16.95 16.06 -13.27
CA PRO A 351 16.42 16.73 -14.47
C PRO A 351 14.91 17.06 -14.42
N LEU A 352 14.15 16.54 -13.46
CA LEU A 352 12.74 16.95 -13.24
C LEU A 352 12.63 18.32 -12.58
N PHE A 353 13.74 18.85 -12.06
CA PHE A 353 13.78 20.04 -11.22
C PHE A 353 14.76 21.08 -11.78
N PRO A 354 14.46 21.71 -12.94
CA PRO A 354 15.34 22.72 -13.52
C PRO A 354 15.57 23.90 -12.56
N ASP A 355 16.79 24.43 -12.56
CA ASP A 355 17.21 25.51 -11.65
C ASP A 355 16.48 26.85 -11.91
N SER A 356 15.75 26.99 -13.03
CA SER A 356 14.98 28.20 -13.40
C SER A 356 13.79 28.47 -12.49
N ASP A 357 13.23 27.43 -11.88
CA ASP A 357 11.93 27.49 -11.19
C ASP A 357 12.10 27.47 -9.66
N LEU A 358 13.33 27.67 -9.18
CA LEU A 358 13.66 27.73 -7.76
C LEU A 358 13.58 29.17 -7.24
N SER A 359 12.80 29.36 -6.17
CA SER A 359 12.93 30.56 -5.33
C SER A 359 14.38 30.66 -4.79
N PRO A 360 15.02 31.84 -4.80
CA PRO A 360 16.43 32.01 -4.43
C PRO A 360 16.75 31.67 -2.96
N SER A 361 15.76 31.33 -2.13
CA SER A 361 15.95 30.82 -0.77
C SER A 361 16.20 29.30 -0.69
N GLN A 362 16.00 28.54 -1.76
CA GLN A 362 16.22 27.09 -1.78
C GLN A 362 17.56 26.75 -2.46
N ILE A 363 18.49 26.18 -1.69
CA ILE A 363 19.72 25.58 -2.25
C ILE A 363 19.30 24.53 -3.29
N SER A 364 19.80 24.66 -4.52
CA SER A 364 19.45 23.70 -5.57
C SER A 364 19.91 22.30 -5.20
N PHE A 365 19.13 21.31 -5.62
CA PHE A 365 19.22 19.95 -5.08
C PHE A 365 20.60 19.31 -5.35
N LYS A 366 21.23 19.64 -6.48
CA LYS A 366 22.53 19.07 -6.90
C LYS A 366 23.73 19.53 -6.03
N PRO A 367 23.98 20.83 -5.77
CA PRO A 367 24.99 21.27 -4.79
C PRO A 367 24.77 20.70 -3.37
N TRP A 368 23.52 20.61 -2.92
CA TRP A 368 23.20 19.98 -1.64
C TRP A 368 23.57 18.50 -1.64
N LEU A 369 23.27 17.76 -2.73
CA LEU A 369 23.57 16.34 -2.88
C LEU A 369 25.08 16.04 -2.85
N VAL A 370 25.90 16.89 -3.49
CA VAL A 370 27.37 16.78 -3.46
C VAL A 370 27.92 17.00 -2.05
N THR A 371 27.39 17.99 -1.34
CA THR A 371 27.74 18.27 0.06
C THR A 371 27.36 17.11 0.96
N TRP A 372 26.14 16.60 0.80
CA TRP A 372 25.61 15.45 1.52
C TRP A 372 26.46 14.19 1.30
N TYR A 373 26.81 13.85 0.06
CA TYR A 373 27.60 12.65 -0.25
C TYR A 373 29.02 12.73 0.35
N THR A 374 29.61 13.93 0.37
CA THR A 374 30.91 14.18 1.02
C THR A 374 30.84 13.90 2.53
N LEU A 375 29.80 14.41 3.20
CA LEU A 375 29.57 14.18 4.63
C LEU A 375 29.24 12.72 4.93
N PHE A 376 28.42 12.07 4.09
CA PHE A 376 28.09 10.64 4.19
C PHE A 376 29.36 9.79 4.14
N PHE A 377 30.20 9.99 3.12
CA PHE A 377 31.47 9.28 2.98
C PHE A 377 32.41 9.52 4.17
N GLN A 378 32.47 10.73 4.71
CA GLN A 378 33.24 11.02 5.92
C GLN A 378 32.70 10.28 7.16
N ALA A 379 31.38 10.28 7.36
CA ALA A 379 30.74 9.57 8.48
C ALA A 379 30.96 8.05 8.41
N THR A 380 30.75 7.44 7.24
CA THR A 380 31.03 6.02 6.97
C THR A 380 32.49 5.67 7.30
N ASN A 381 33.45 6.46 6.83
CA ASN A 381 34.87 6.21 7.12
C ASN A 381 35.23 6.40 8.60
N ASN A 382 34.59 7.33 9.31
CA ASN A 382 34.85 7.55 10.73
C ASN A 382 34.29 6.40 11.58
N ALA A 383 33.08 5.91 11.28
CA ALA A 383 32.53 4.71 11.91
C ALA A 383 33.42 3.48 11.69
N ILE A 384 33.86 3.25 10.44
CA ILE A 384 34.80 2.15 10.11
C ILE A 384 36.12 2.29 10.88
N LYS A 385 36.70 3.50 10.99
CA LYS A 385 37.93 3.72 11.77
C LYS A 385 37.74 3.38 13.25
N THR A 386 36.64 3.81 13.87
CA THR A 386 36.33 3.48 15.26
C THR A 386 36.29 1.98 15.48
N ALA A 387 35.61 1.23 14.61
CA ALA A 387 35.56 -0.23 14.70
C ALA A 387 36.92 -0.91 14.51
N ASN A 388 37.78 -0.42 13.62
CA ASN A 388 39.14 -0.97 13.48
C ASN A 388 39.97 -0.76 14.75
N LEU A 389 39.88 0.41 15.39
CA LEU A 389 40.59 0.67 16.64
C LEU A 389 40.12 -0.28 17.75
N LEU A 390 38.81 -0.44 17.91
CA LEU A 390 38.24 -1.34 18.93
C LEU A 390 38.53 -2.83 18.67
N SER A 391 38.78 -3.22 17.41
CA SER A 391 39.28 -4.57 17.08
C SER A 391 40.79 -4.75 17.29
N GLN A 392 41.56 -3.66 17.41
CA GLN A 392 43.03 -3.69 17.55
C GLN A 392 43.51 -3.54 19.00
N ASP A 393 42.71 -2.91 19.88
CA ASP A 393 42.98 -2.81 21.32
C ASP A 393 42.78 -4.16 22.09
N LEU A 394 42.83 -5.30 21.37
CA LEU A 394 42.55 -6.65 21.87
C LEU A 394 43.73 -7.65 21.71
N ASP A 395 44.82 -7.24 21.07
CA ASP A 395 46.12 -7.94 20.99
C ASP A 395 47.12 -7.40 22.03
#